data_AF-A0A7S2DPN7-F1
#
_entry.id   AF-A0A7S2DPN7-F1
#
_cell.length_a   1.000
_cell.length_b   1.000
_cell.length_c   1.000
_cell.angle_alpha   90.00
_cell.angle_beta   90.00
_cell.angle_gamma   90.00
#
_symmetry.space_group_name_H-M   'P 1'
#
loop_
_entity.id
_entity.type
_entity.pdbx_description
1 polymer ?
#
loop_
_entity_poly.entity_id
_entity_poly.type
_entity_poly.pdbx_seq_one_letter_code
_entity_poly.pdbx_strand_id
1 'polypeptide(L)'
;WKDLGPKFALQVLRDVRCTGSTVFAAAMLPTVLVVMDRAAEYDKDGDGLIENQGFPDQTYDIWSAKGPSAYTGGLWVAALAATVRLAEIVLSAHDAAPDATSSSFFGSNEETAAARAAVARFSAMYSSGREAYAAKLWNGRYFLYDGSEGAHSDSIMSDQLAGQWYARACGLPSIVKPAQAQSALRTVFEWNVKRFGQGRHLGAVNGMRPSGAVDQSSMQSREVWTGVTYALAATMLQECKSAAKAAAAIGLEEEEEKE
;
A
#
# COMPACT_ATOMS: atom_id res chain seq x y z
N TRP A 1 -12.16 -10.95 -0.01
CA TRP A 1 -11.83 -9.84 -0.91
C TRP A 1 -10.35 -9.53 -0.78
N LYS A 2 -9.72 -9.05 -1.85
CA LYS A 2 -8.27 -8.91 -2.01
C LYS A 2 -7.67 -7.72 -1.25
N ASP A 3 -8.50 -6.75 -0.87
CA ASP A 3 -8.10 -5.52 -0.18
C ASP A 3 -8.28 -5.58 1.34
N LEU A 4 -9.20 -6.41 1.86
CA LEU A 4 -9.53 -6.44 3.29
C LEU A 4 -8.35 -6.88 4.18
N GLY A 5 -7.67 -7.96 3.82
CA GLY A 5 -6.50 -8.44 4.56
C GLY A 5 -5.36 -7.41 4.60
N PRO A 6 -4.94 -6.90 3.42
CA PRO A 6 -3.96 -5.82 3.35
C PRO A 6 -4.36 -4.57 4.14
N LYS A 7 -5.61 -4.10 4.02
CA LYS A 7 -6.12 -2.95 4.78
C LYS A 7 -6.05 -3.19 6.28
N PHE A 8 -6.40 -4.38 6.75
CA PHE A 8 -6.34 -4.73 8.16
C PHE A 8 -4.91 -4.64 8.71
N ALA A 9 -3.93 -5.28 8.05
CA ALA A 9 -2.53 -5.22 8.47
C ALA A 9 -1.99 -3.78 8.47
N LEU A 10 -2.33 -3.01 7.44
CA LEU A 10 -1.97 -1.60 7.32
C LEU A 10 -2.59 -0.73 8.42
N GLN A 11 -3.86 -0.94 8.75
CA GLN A 11 -4.56 -0.22 9.83
C GLN A 11 -3.95 -0.53 11.19
N VAL A 12 -3.63 -1.80 11.48
CA VAL A 12 -2.95 -2.20 12.73
C VAL A 12 -1.64 -1.44 12.87
N LEU A 13 -0.76 -1.48 11.86
CA LEU A 13 0.51 -0.77 11.95
C LEU A 13 0.34 0.75 12.06
N ARG A 14 -0.58 1.33 11.29
CA ARG A 14 -0.89 2.77 11.37
C ARG A 14 -1.29 3.15 12.80
N ASP A 15 -2.12 2.35 13.45
CA ASP A 15 -2.61 2.65 14.79
C ASP A 15 -1.52 2.44 15.85
N VAL A 16 -0.65 1.43 15.69
CA VAL A 16 0.60 1.28 16.47
C VAL A 16 1.49 2.50 16.30
N ARG A 17 1.65 3.03 15.07
CA ARG A 17 2.46 4.22 14.78
C ARG A 17 1.90 5.48 15.44
N CYS A 18 0.58 5.65 15.42
CA CYS A 18 -0.10 6.79 16.02
C CYS A 18 -0.05 6.78 17.55
N THR A 19 -0.10 5.59 18.17
CA THR A 19 -0.20 5.44 19.63
C THR A 19 1.11 5.09 20.32
N GLY A 20 2.09 4.55 19.59
CA GLY A 20 3.32 3.97 20.16
C GLY A 20 3.10 2.66 20.91
N SER A 21 1.90 2.05 20.85
CA SER A 21 1.55 0.90 21.68
C SER A 21 2.15 -0.41 21.17
N THR A 22 3.27 -0.83 21.76
CA THR A 22 3.88 -2.17 21.54
C THR A 22 2.99 -3.30 22.09
N VAL A 23 2.19 -3.01 23.12
CA VAL A 23 1.20 -3.95 23.66
C VAL A 23 0.14 -4.27 22.62
N PHE A 24 -0.40 -3.24 21.94
CA PHE A 24 -1.36 -3.46 20.86
C PHE A 24 -0.71 -4.18 19.67
N ALA A 25 0.55 -3.87 19.36
CA ALA A 25 1.29 -4.59 18.31
C ALA A 25 1.38 -6.10 18.61
N ALA A 26 1.75 -6.48 19.84
CA ALA A 26 1.86 -7.88 20.25
C ALA A 26 0.50 -8.59 20.23
N ALA A 27 -0.55 -7.93 20.71
CA ALA A 27 -1.90 -8.48 20.70
C ALA A 27 -2.42 -8.75 19.26
N MET A 28 -2.04 -7.90 18.30
CA MET A 28 -2.55 -8.00 16.92
C MET A 28 -1.68 -8.85 16.00
N LEU A 29 -0.38 -9.00 16.27
CA LEU A 29 0.55 -9.68 15.38
C LEU A 29 0.07 -11.10 14.99
N PRO A 30 -0.37 -11.98 15.91
CA PRO A 30 -0.83 -13.32 15.51
C PRO A 30 -1.98 -13.28 14.50
N THR A 31 -2.95 -12.38 14.68
CA THR A 31 -4.06 -12.21 13.74
C THR A 31 -3.59 -11.65 12.40
N VAL A 32 -2.67 -10.67 12.41
CA VAL A 32 -2.10 -10.12 11.17
C VAL A 32 -1.38 -11.19 10.37
N LEU A 33 -0.59 -12.05 11.01
CA LEU A 33 0.11 -13.15 10.34
C LEU A 33 -0.87 -14.12 9.65
N VAL A 34 -1.91 -14.56 10.36
CA VAL A 34 -2.94 -15.46 9.79
C VAL A 34 -3.67 -14.80 8.61
N VAL A 35 -4.05 -13.54 8.74
CA VAL A 35 -4.76 -12.79 7.69
C VAL A 35 -3.88 -12.61 6.45
N MET A 36 -2.60 -12.28 6.64
CA MET A 36 -1.65 -12.07 5.54
C MET A 36 -1.26 -13.38 4.86
N ASP A 37 -1.18 -14.48 5.61
CA ASP A 37 -0.99 -15.82 5.03
C ASP A 37 -2.16 -16.23 4.16
N ARG A 38 -3.38 -15.97 4.62
CA ARG A 38 -4.57 -16.24 3.81
C ARG A 38 -4.62 -15.36 2.57
N ALA A 39 -4.20 -14.10 2.66
CA ALA A 39 -4.14 -13.20 1.53
C ALA A 39 -3.05 -13.61 0.52
N ALA A 40 -1.92 -14.16 0.98
CA ALA A 40 -0.84 -14.65 0.13
C ALA A 40 -1.28 -15.78 -0.81
N GLU A 41 -2.30 -16.56 -0.44
CA GLU A 41 -2.88 -17.57 -1.34
C GLU A 41 -3.48 -16.98 -2.63
N TYR A 42 -3.69 -15.67 -2.69
CA TYR A 42 -4.18 -14.99 -3.88
C TYR A 42 -3.11 -14.65 -4.90
N ASP A 43 -1.82 -14.84 -4.59
CA ASP A 43 -0.73 -14.86 -5.57
C ASP A 43 -0.73 -16.24 -6.25
N LYS A 44 -1.13 -16.26 -7.53
CA LYS A 44 -1.35 -17.50 -8.29
C LYS A 44 -0.18 -17.87 -9.18
N ASP A 45 0.65 -16.91 -9.56
CA ASP A 45 1.82 -17.13 -10.40
C ASP A 45 3.16 -17.13 -9.63
N GLY A 46 3.13 -16.80 -8.33
CA GLY A 46 4.26 -16.90 -7.41
C GLY A 46 5.26 -15.75 -7.55
N ASP A 47 4.88 -14.63 -8.17
CA ASP A 47 5.75 -13.48 -8.36
C ASP A 47 5.79 -12.53 -7.13
N GLY A 48 4.97 -12.80 -6.12
CA GLY A 48 4.83 -11.98 -4.92
C GLY A 48 3.73 -10.93 -5.00
N LEU A 49 2.86 -10.95 -6.03
CA LEU A 49 1.76 -10.00 -6.22
C LEU A 49 0.42 -10.71 -6.37
N ILE A 50 -0.54 -10.36 -5.53
CA ILE A 50 -1.88 -10.96 -5.57
C ILE A 50 -2.69 -10.56 -6.82
N GLU A 51 -3.53 -11.48 -7.32
CA GLU A 51 -4.41 -11.21 -8.46
C GLU A 51 -5.90 -11.09 -8.11
N ASN A 52 -6.56 -10.09 -8.68
CA ASN A 52 -8.01 -10.00 -8.76
C ASN A 52 -8.57 -10.99 -9.79
N GLN A 53 -9.82 -11.42 -9.60
CA GLN A 53 -10.40 -12.54 -10.34
C GLN A 53 -11.37 -12.15 -11.47
N GLY A 54 -11.51 -10.85 -11.79
CA GLY A 54 -12.44 -10.38 -12.82
C GLY A 54 -13.90 -10.33 -12.38
N PHE A 55 -14.15 -10.42 -11.08
CA PHE A 55 -15.45 -10.19 -10.45
C PHE A 55 -15.26 -9.32 -9.20
N PRO A 56 -16.33 -8.76 -8.62
CA PRO A 56 -16.27 -7.99 -7.39
C PRO A 56 -15.56 -8.68 -6.23
N ASP A 57 -14.31 -8.29 -5.98
CA ASP A 57 -13.48 -8.85 -4.92
C ASP A 57 -12.66 -7.79 -4.17
N GLN A 58 -13.09 -6.53 -4.23
CA GLN A 58 -12.52 -5.38 -3.51
C GLN A 58 -13.57 -4.26 -3.36
N THR A 59 -13.25 -3.20 -2.60
CA THR A 59 -14.20 -2.14 -2.19
C THR A 59 -15.00 -1.46 -3.30
N TYR A 60 -14.46 -1.36 -4.52
CA TYR A 60 -15.19 -0.97 -5.72
C TYR A 60 -15.95 -2.20 -6.25
N ASP A 61 -16.96 -2.58 -5.50
CA ASP A 61 -17.70 -3.85 -5.60
C ASP A 61 -18.54 -4.04 -6.86
N ILE A 62 -18.54 -3.08 -7.79
CA ILE A 62 -19.10 -3.25 -9.13
C ILE A 62 -18.15 -2.73 -10.22
N TRP A 63 -16.90 -2.40 -9.87
CA TRP A 63 -15.85 -2.07 -10.82
C TRP A 63 -14.80 -3.19 -10.77
N SER A 64 -14.98 -4.18 -11.64
CA SER A 64 -14.16 -5.39 -11.64
C SER A 64 -12.74 -5.13 -12.14
N ALA A 65 -11.75 -5.61 -11.38
CA ALA A 65 -10.36 -5.74 -11.81
C ALA A 65 -10.02 -7.22 -12.06
N LYS A 66 -9.05 -7.50 -12.92
CA LYS A 66 -8.55 -8.86 -13.19
C LYS A 66 -7.04 -8.89 -13.31
N GLY A 67 -6.41 -9.93 -12.75
CA GLY A 67 -4.95 -9.97 -12.62
C GLY A 67 -4.48 -9.02 -11.52
N PRO A 68 -3.20 -8.64 -11.48
CA PRO A 68 -2.73 -7.63 -10.55
C PRO A 68 -3.41 -6.28 -10.86
N SER A 69 -3.83 -5.55 -9.83
CA SER A 69 -4.38 -4.20 -9.99
C SER A 69 -3.55 -3.16 -9.25
N ALA A 70 -3.56 -1.91 -9.71
CA ALA A 70 -2.85 -0.84 -9.00
C ALA A 70 -3.36 -0.68 -7.57
N TYR A 71 -4.67 -0.79 -7.37
CA TYR A 71 -5.30 -0.63 -6.07
C TYR A 71 -4.92 -1.75 -5.09
N THR A 72 -5.31 -2.99 -5.38
CA THR A 72 -5.10 -4.13 -4.47
C THR A 72 -3.64 -4.54 -4.40
N GLY A 73 -2.92 -4.49 -5.52
CA GLY A 73 -1.49 -4.79 -5.59
C GLY A 73 -0.67 -3.79 -4.79
N GLY A 74 -0.99 -2.50 -4.89
CA GLY A 74 -0.31 -1.48 -4.09
C GLY A 74 -0.58 -1.66 -2.58
N LEU A 75 -1.84 -1.91 -2.20
CA LEU A 75 -2.19 -2.21 -0.81
C LEU A 75 -1.46 -3.45 -0.28
N TRP A 76 -1.39 -4.51 -1.08
CA TRP A 76 -0.67 -5.74 -0.75
C TRP A 76 0.81 -5.49 -0.50
N VAL A 77 1.51 -4.82 -1.43
CA VAL A 77 2.94 -4.51 -1.27
C VAL A 77 3.20 -3.67 -0.02
N ALA A 78 2.34 -2.68 0.26
CA ALA A 78 2.45 -1.90 1.49
C ALA A 78 2.18 -2.73 2.75
N ALA A 79 1.20 -3.64 2.70
CA ALA A 79 0.84 -4.51 3.81
C ALA A 79 1.91 -5.55 4.14
N LEU A 80 2.65 -6.05 3.15
CA LEU A 80 3.82 -6.91 3.36
C LEU A 80 4.89 -6.19 4.20
N ALA A 81 5.25 -4.96 3.80
CA ALA A 81 6.18 -4.13 4.57
C ALA A 81 5.62 -3.79 5.97
N ALA A 82 4.30 -3.56 6.07
CA ALA A 82 3.66 -3.31 7.36
C ALA A 82 3.74 -4.51 8.31
N THR A 83 3.56 -5.71 7.77
CA THR A 83 3.61 -6.97 8.52
C THR A 83 5.01 -7.24 9.04
N VAL A 84 6.03 -7.06 8.20
CA VAL A 84 7.45 -7.13 8.61
C VAL A 84 7.71 -6.15 9.74
N ARG A 85 7.34 -4.88 9.58
CA ARG A 85 7.57 -3.85 10.59
C ARG A 85 6.85 -4.13 11.90
N LEU A 86 5.63 -4.67 11.86
CA LEU A 86 4.88 -5.04 13.05
C LEU A 86 5.58 -6.15 13.82
N ALA A 87 6.05 -7.19 13.12
CA ALA A 87 6.80 -8.29 13.72
C ALA A 87 8.13 -7.81 14.36
N GLU A 88 8.87 -6.94 13.68
CA GLU A 88 10.09 -6.33 14.23
C GLU A 88 9.85 -5.54 15.52
N ILE A 89 8.75 -4.79 15.60
CA ILE A 89 8.37 -4.03 16.80
C ILE A 89 8.13 -4.98 17.98
N VAL A 90 7.40 -6.07 17.75
CA VAL A 90 7.09 -7.07 18.78
C VAL A 90 8.35 -7.79 19.23
N LEU A 91 9.20 -8.21 18.28
CA LEU A 91 10.49 -8.86 18.59
C LEU A 91 11.42 -7.93 19.39
N SER A 92 11.48 -6.65 19.01
CA SER A 92 12.30 -5.67 19.73
C SER A 92 11.77 -5.44 21.15
N ALA A 93 10.45 -5.41 21.35
CA ALA A 93 9.84 -5.27 22.67
C ALA A 93 10.05 -6.52 23.55
N HIS A 94 9.99 -7.71 22.93
CA HIS A 94 10.29 -8.98 23.59
C HIS A 94 11.76 -9.04 24.06
N ASP A 95 12.71 -8.67 23.19
CA ASP A 95 14.15 -8.70 23.47
C ASP A 95 14.56 -7.62 24.49
N ALA A 96 13.85 -6.49 24.55
CA ALA A 96 14.12 -5.39 25.48
C ALA A 96 13.49 -5.57 26.87
N ALA A 97 12.64 -6.58 27.08
CA ALA A 97 11.97 -6.81 28.35
C ALA A 97 12.97 -7.21 29.46
N PRO A 98 12.78 -6.74 30.70
CA PRO A 98 13.79 -6.88 31.77
C PRO A 98 13.93 -8.31 32.30
N ASP A 99 12.92 -9.15 32.09
CA ASP A 99 12.87 -10.52 32.59
C ASP A 99 12.02 -11.40 31.66
N ALA A 100 12.13 -12.72 31.86
CA ALA A 100 11.44 -13.72 31.03
C ALA A 100 9.90 -13.63 31.12
N THR A 101 9.33 -13.19 32.25
CA THR A 101 7.89 -13.05 32.42
C THR A 101 7.37 -11.89 31.57
N SER A 102 8.03 -10.74 31.65
CA SER A 102 7.74 -9.55 30.86
C SER A 102 7.98 -9.78 29.37
N SER A 103 9.03 -10.54 29.02
CA SER A 103 9.32 -10.93 27.65
C SER A 103 8.20 -11.82 27.07
N SER A 104 7.74 -12.81 27.84
CA SER A 104 6.65 -13.71 27.42
C SER A 104 5.31 -13.01 27.12
N PHE A 105 5.10 -11.81 27.66
CA PHE A 105 3.93 -10.98 27.32
C PHE A 105 3.93 -10.57 25.85
N PHE A 106 5.10 -10.33 25.26
CA PHE A 106 5.27 -9.98 23.85
C PHE A 106 5.37 -11.22 22.93
N GLY A 107 5.20 -12.41 23.50
CA GLY A 107 5.21 -13.68 22.77
C GLY A 107 6.07 -14.72 23.48
N SER A 108 5.63 -15.97 23.41
CA SER A 108 6.43 -17.14 23.76
C SER A 108 7.62 -17.33 22.80
N ASN A 109 8.53 -18.24 23.15
CA ASN A 109 9.64 -18.62 22.26
C ASN A 109 9.15 -19.15 20.90
N GLU A 110 8.03 -19.86 20.87
CA GLU A 110 7.44 -20.38 19.63
C GLU A 110 6.85 -19.25 18.78
N GLU A 111 6.11 -18.33 19.40
CA GLU A 111 5.51 -17.18 18.70
C GLU A 111 6.57 -16.21 18.15
N THR A 112 7.66 -15.99 18.90
CA THR A 112 8.78 -15.15 18.42
C THR A 112 9.58 -15.83 17.33
N ALA A 113 9.75 -17.16 17.37
CA ALA A 113 10.32 -17.91 16.25
C ALA A 113 9.44 -17.80 14.99
N ALA A 114 8.12 -17.93 15.14
CA ALA A 114 7.16 -17.72 14.04
C ALA A 114 7.21 -16.29 13.50
N ALA A 115 7.33 -15.27 14.37
CA ALA A 115 7.49 -13.89 13.96
C ALA A 115 8.79 -13.65 13.17
N ARG A 116 9.92 -14.24 13.58
CA ARG A 116 11.19 -14.16 12.82
C ARG A 116 11.08 -14.85 11.46
N ALA A 117 10.42 -16.01 11.39
CA ALA A 117 10.16 -16.69 10.12
C ALA A 117 9.25 -15.86 9.19
N ALA A 118 8.23 -15.19 9.76
CA ALA A 118 7.36 -14.28 9.04
C ALA A 118 8.12 -13.07 8.50
N VAL A 119 9.03 -12.46 9.28
CA VAL A 119 9.90 -11.37 8.80
C VAL A 119 10.67 -11.78 7.56
N ALA A 120 11.34 -12.94 7.58
CA ALA A 120 12.11 -13.42 6.43
C ALA A 120 11.22 -13.64 5.20
N ARG A 121 10.09 -14.33 5.38
CA ARG A 121 9.18 -14.68 4.29
C ARG A 121 8.49 -13.45 3.67
N PHE A 122 7.91 -12.58 4.48
CA PHE A 122 7.21 -11.40 3.99
C PHE A 122 8.18 -10.33 3.44
N SER A 123 9.44 -10.29 3.90
CA SER A 123 10.47 -9.43 3.29
C SER A 123 10.83 -9.89 1.87
N ALA A 124 10.91 -11.21 1.65
CA ALA A 124 11.13 -11.78 0.33
C ALA A 124 9.95 -11.45 -0.61
N MET A 125 8.71 -11.69 -0.16
CA MET A 125 7.49 -11.34 -0.91
C MET A 125 7.39 -9.83 -1.18
N TYR A 126 7.77 -8.99 -0.21
CA TYR A 126 7.77 -7.53 -0.39
C TYR A 126 8.72 -7.13 -1.52
N SER A 127 9.91 -7.73 -1.55
CA SER A 127 10.92 -7.44 -2.57
C SER A 127 10.44 -7.85 -3.96
N SER A 128 9.99 -9.10 -4.14
CA SER A 128 9.50 -9.59 -5.43
C SER A 128 8.20 -8.90 -5.87
N GLY A 129 7.23 -8.76 -4.95
CA GLY A 129 5.95 -8.12 -5.21
C GLY A 129 6.09 -6.65 -5.61
N ARG A 130 7.05 -5.92 -5.03
CA ARG A 130 7.34 -4.53 -5.43
C ARG A 130 7.89 -4.44 -6.85
N GLU A 131 8.78 -5.37 -7.22
CA GLU A 131 9.33 -5.45 -8.58
C GLU A 131 8.26 -5.83 -9.59
N ALA A 132 7.47 -6.87 -9.30
CA ALA A 132 6.33 -7.31 -10.09
C ALA A 132 5.30 -6.18 -10.29
N TYR A 133 4.94 -5.46 -9.22
CA TYR A 133 3.99 -4.35 -9.28
C TYR A 133 4.43 -3.27 -10.27
N ALA A 134 5.71 -2.87 -10.20
CA ALA A 134 6.26 -1.92 -11.15
C ALA A 134 6.34 -2.50 -12.57
N ALA A 135 6.83 -3.73 -12.73
CA ALA A 135 7.03 -4.35 -14.03
C ALA A 135 5.71 -4.57 -14.79
N LYS A 136 4.66 -5.02 -14.10
CA LYS A 136 3.38 -5.38 -14.71
C LYS A 136 2.45 -4.17 -14.93
N LEU A 137 2.52 -3.14 -14.09
CA LEU A 137 1.51 -2.06 -14.10
C LEU A 137 2.04 -0.68 -14.51
N TRP A 138 3.35 -0.42 -14.45
CA TRP A 138 3.89 0.88 -14.84
C TRP A 138 3.96 1.05 -16.35
N ASN A 139 3.20 1.98 -16.92
CA ASN A 139 3.17 2.22 -18.38
C ASN A 139 4.12 3.32 -18.87
N GLY A 140 5.03 3.81 -18.01
CA GLY A 140 5.88 4.96 -18.31
C GLY A 140 5.36 6.30 -17.81
N ARG A 141 4.08 6.40 -17.39
CA ARG A 141 3.48 7.65 -16.90
C ARG A 141 2.63 7.47 -15.63
N TYR A 142 1.83 6.42 -15.56
CA TYR A 142 0.97 6.09 -14.43
C TYR A 142 0.85 4.56 -14.32
N PHE A 143 0.19 4.07 -13.26
CA PHE A 143 -0.06 2.64 -13.08
C PHE A 143 -1.39 2.25 -13.74
N LEU A 144 -1.36 1.22 -14.58
CA LEU A 144 -2.54 0.62 -15.19
C LEU A 144 -3.56 0.25 -14.10
N TYR A 145 -4.85 0.37 -14.42
CA TYR A 145 -5.92 -0.06 -13.52
C TYR A 145 -5.73 -1.52 -13.12
N ASP A 146 -5.52 -2.40 -14.11
CA ASP A 146 -5.16 -3.79 -13.90
C ASP A 146 -4.28 -4.37 -15.04
N GLY A 147 -3.76 -5.58 -14.81
CA GLY A 147 -2.90 -6.31 -15.75
C GLY A 147 -3.65 -7.23 -16.72
N SER A 148 -4.95 -7.03 -16.94
CA SER A 148 -5.77 -7.96 -17.73
C SER A 148 -5.68 -7.77 -19.25
N GLU A 149 -5.01 -6.72 -19.72
CA GLU A 149 -5.05 -6.23 -21.11
C GLU A 149 -6.47 -5.98 -21.65
N GLY A 150 -7.47 -5.91 -20.77
CA GLY A 150 -8.86 -5.63 -21.13
C GLY A 150 -9.06 -4.20 -21.64
N ALA A 151 -10.22 -3.95 -22.23
CA ALA A 151 -10.57 -2.65 -22.84
C ALA A 151 -10.50 -1.43 -21.89
N HIS A 152 -10.47 -1.68 -20.57
CA HIS A 152 -10.40 -0.66 -19.53
C HIS A 152 -9.16 -0.80 -18.62
N SER A 153 -8.25 -1.73 -18.92
CA SER A 153 -7.03 -2.00 -18.11
C SER A 153 -6.11 -0.79 -17.98
N ASP A 154 -6.12 0.12 -18.96
CA ASP A 154 -5.36 1.37 -18.99
C ASP A 154 -6.11 2.58 -18.41
N SER A 155 -7.26 2.38 -17.75
CA SER A 155 -7.96 3.47 -17.06
C SER A 155 -7.09 4.09 -15.97
N ILE A 156 -7.11 5.42 -15.88
CA ILE A 156 -6.44 6.18 -14.84
C ILE A 156 -7.36 6.17 -13.62
N MET A 157 -7.02 5.32 -12.65
CA MET A 157 -7.76 5.24 -11.40
C MET A 157 -7.30 6.31 -10.42
N SER A 158 -8.22 7.02 -9.77
CA SER A 158 -7.89 8.06 -8.79
C SER A 158 -7.17 7.50 -7.56
N ASP A 159 -7.44 6.24 -7.22
CA ASP A 159 -6.90 5.54 -6.05
C ASP A 159 -5.76 4.56 -6.41
N GLN A 160 -5.16 4.69 -7.60
CA GLN A 160 -4.09 3.79 -8.09
C GLN A 160 -2.84 3.75 -7.19
N LEU A 161 -2.70 4.70 -6.25
CA LEU A 161 -1.60 4.78 -5.28
C LEU A 161 -2.08 4.67 -3.82
N ALA A 162 -3.22 4.01 -3.57
CA ALA A 162 -3.73 3.75 -2.22
C ALA A 162 -2.69 3.07 -1.31
N GLY A 163 -1.92 2.12 -1.86
CA GLY A 163 -0.82 1.48 -1.14
C GLY A 163 0.31 2.45 -0.75
N GLN A 164 0.69 3.35 -1.66
CA GLN A 164 1.71 4.36 -1.40
C GLN A 164 1.24 5.33 -0.31
N TRP A 165 0.00 5.80 -0.37
CA TRP A 165 -0.62 6.61 0.67
C TRP A 165 -0.53 5.95 2.04
N TYR A 166 -0.93 4.68 2.13
CA TYR A 166 -0.89 3.94 3.38
C TYR A 166 0.53 3.68 3.88
N ALA A 167 1.47 3.37 2.99
CA ALA A 167 2.87 3.23 3.34
C ALA A 167 3.40 4.51 4.02
N ARG A 168 3.09 5.69 3.46
CA ARG A 168 3.43 6.98 4.09
C ARG A 168 2.73 7.17 5.44
N ALA A 169 1.44 6.85 5.53
CA ALA A 169 0.69 6.96 6.78
C ALA A 169 1.25 6.05 7.89
N CYS A 170 1.81 4.89 7.54
CA CYS A 170 2.46 3.96 8.46
C CYS A 170 3.93 4.32 8.76
N GLY A 171 4.51 5.32 8.10
CA GLY A 171 5.94 5.64 8.21
C GLY A 171 6.86 4.60 7.54
N LEU A 172 6.35 3.89 6.54
CA LEU A 172 7.08 2.89 5.77
C LEU A 172 7.80 3.52 4.55
N PRO A 173 8.81 2.81 3.99
CA PRO A 173 9.39 3.17 2.71
C PRO A 173 8.36 3.20 1.58
N SER A 174 8.69 3.89 0.49
CA SER A 174 7.83 3.92 -0.71
C SER A 174 7.72 2.55 -1.35
N ILE A 175 6.54 2.23 -1.88
CA ILE A 175 6.30 1.02 -2.67
C ILE A 175 6.66 1.22 -4.15
N VAL A 176 6.83 2.47 -4.60
CA VAL A 176 7.21 2.81 -5.97
C VAL A 176 8.34 3.84 -5.98
N LYS A 177 9.02 4.02 -7.12
CA LYS A 177 10.06 5.05 -7.25
C LYS A 177 9.44 6.44 -7.08
N PRO A 178 10.13 7.42 -6.44
CA PRO A 178 9.59 8.78 -6.27
C PRO A 178 9.12 9.44 -7.57
N ALA A 179 9.86 9.26 -8.67
CA ALA A 179 9.47 9.77 -9.98
C ALA A 179 8.17 9.13 -10.51
N GLN A 180 7.95 7.84 -10.27
CA GLN A 180 6.71 7.15 -10.65
C GLN A 180 5.52 7.68 -9.84
N ALA A 181 5.68 7.82 -8.51
CA ALA A 181 4.64 8.40 -7.65
C ALA A 181 4.25 9.82 -8.11
N GLN A 182 5.24 10.70 -8.31
CA GLN A 182 4.99 12.07 -8.74
C GLN A 182 4.32 12.14 -10.13
N SER A 183 4.76 11.31 -11.08
CA SER A 183 4.18 11.26 -12.42
C SER A 183 2.74 10.73 -12.41
N ALA A 184 2.48 9.66 -11.65
CA ALA A 184 1.14 9.10 -11.52
C ALA A 184 0.17 10.07 -10.83
N LEU A 185 0.57 10.68 -9.71
CA LEU A 185 -0.25 11.68 -9.01
C LEU A 185 -0.55 12.90 -9.87
N ARG A 186 0.45 13.40 -10.61
CA ARG A 186 0.24 14.48 -11.57
C ARG A 186 -0.76 14.08 -12.65
N THR A 187 -0.65 12.86 -13.18
CA THR A 187 -1.57 12.33 -14.18
C THR A 187 -3.00 12.23 -13.62
N VAL A 188 -3.18 11.71 -12.40
CA VAL A 188 -4.49 11.67 -11.74
C VAL A 188 -5.05 13.09 -11.55
N PHE A 189 -4.23 14.05 -11.13
CA PHE A 189 -4.69 15.43 -10.98
C PHE A 189 -5.12 16.06 -12.32
N GLU A 190 -4.31 15.87 -13.37
CA GLU A 190 -4.58 16.41 -14.69
C GLU A 190 -5.79 15.77 -15.37
N TRP A 191 -6.03 14.47 -15.19
CA TRP A 191 -7.17 13.75 -15.76
C TRP A 191 -8.38 13.78 -14.82
N ASN A 192 -8.31 13.04 -13.73
CA ASN A 192 -9.45 12.75 -12.86
C ASN A 192 -10.00 13.98 -12.12
N VAL A 193 -9.18 15.03 -11.92
CA VAL A 193 -9.61 16.26 -11.24
C VAL A 193 -9.86 17.39 -12.25
N LYS A 194 -8.83 17.83 -12.99
CA LYS A 194 -8.93 19.03 -13.82
C LYS A 194 -9.85 18.87 -15.04
N ARG A 195 -9.88 17.70 -15.69
CA ARG A 195 -10.75 17.46 -16.85
C ARG A 195 -12.17 17.08 -16.45
N PHE A 196 -12.39 16.71 -15.20
CA PHE A 196 -13.71 16.37 -14.70
C PHE A 196 -14.54 17.63 -14.39
N GLY A 197 -15.87 17.53 -14.54
CA GLY A 197 -16.78 18.61 -14.13
C GLY A 197 -16.78 19.88 -15.00
N GLN A 198 -16.20 19.86 -16.20
CA GLN A 198 -16.16 21.01 -17.13
C GLN A 198 -15.58 22.29 -16.47
N GLY A 199 -14.52 22.15 -15.67
CA GLY A 199 -13.90 23.26 -14.93
C GLY A 199 -14.50 23.54 -13.56
N ARG A 200 -15.49 22.76 -13.10
CA ARG A 200 -15.99 22.82 -11.72
C ARG A 200 -15.13 21.96 -10.79
N HIS A 201 -14.91 22.44 -9.57
CA HIS A 201 -14.18 21.70 -8.52
C HIS A 201 -15.09 20.66 -7.86
N LEU A 202 -15.17 19.46 -8.44
CA LEU A 202 -16.07 18.38 -7.98
C LEU A 202 -15.35 17.20 -7.29
N GLY A 203 -14.03 17.27 -7.13
CA GLY A 203 -13.21 16.16 -6.62
C GLY A 203 -12.59 15.33 -7.74
N ALA A 204 -12.08 14.14 -7.40
CA ALA A 204 -11.47 13.22 -8.36
C ALA A 204 -12.48 12.14 -8.79
N VAL A 205 -12.83 12.09 -10.08
CA VAL A 205 -13.63 10.97 -10.60
C VAL A 205 -12.82 9.68 -10.54
N ASN A 206 -13.45 8.56 -10.15
CA ASN A 206 -12.75 7.32 -9.87
C ASN A 206 -11.97 6.78 -11.07
N GLY A 207 -12.56 6.78 -12.27
CA GLY A 207 -11.94 6.29 -13.50
C GLY A 207 -12.00 7.29 -14.66
N MET A 208 -10.86 7.54 -15.28
CA MET A 208 -10.77 8.30 -16.52
C MET A 208 -9.96 7.54 -17.57
N ARG A 209 -10.46 7.49 -18.82
CA ARG A 209 -9.72 6.92 -19.94
C ARG A 209 -8.55 7.83 -20.34
N PRO A 210 -7.49 7.31 -20.96
CA PRO A 210 -6.35 8.14 -21.40
C PRO A 210 -6.74 9.26 -22.37
N SER A 211 -7.82 9.06 -23.14
CA SER A 211 -8.42 10.08 -24.00
C SER A 211 -8.96 11.31 -23.24
N GLY A 212 -9.16 11.21 -21.93
CA GLY A 212 -9.79 12.23 -21.08
C GLY A 212 -11.30 12.06 -20.91
N ALA A 213 -11.90 11.05 -21.55
CA ALA A 213 -13.29 10.69 -21.30
C ALA A 213 -13.44 9.94 -19.96
N VAL A 214 -14.52 10.18 -19.23
CA VAL A 214 -14.86 9.42 -18.01
C VAL A 214 -15.04 7.94 -18.38
N ASP A 215 -14.45 7.05 -17.58
CA ASP A 215 -14.62 5.61 -17.75
C ASP A 215 -16.09 5.23 -17.56
N GLN A 216 -16.67 4.49 -18.50
CA GLN A 216 -18.08 4.07 -18.49
C GLN A 216 -18.25 2.57 -18.16
N SER A 217 -17.18 1.86 -17.81
CA SER A 217 -17.20 0.42 -17.52
C SER A 217 -18.03 0.04 -16.30
N SER A 218 -18.26 0.99 -15.38
CA SER A 218 -19.04 0.78 -14.16
C SER A 218 -19.71 2.08 -13.73
N MET A 219 -20.75 1.99 -12.90
CA MET A 219 -21.28 3.16 -12.21
C MET A 219 -20.21 3.78 -11.29
N GLN A 220 -19.45 2.94 -10.57
CA GLN A 220 -18.42 3.42 -9.64
C GLN A 220 -17.28 4.13 -10.33
N SER A 221 -16.89 3.73 -11.55
CA SER A 221 -15.82 4.42 -12.27
C SER A 221 -16.21 5.86 -12.66
N ARG A 222 -17.51 6.17 -12.69
CA ARG A 222 -18.06 7.50 -13.00
C ARG A 222 -18.29 8.39 -11.78
N GLU A 223 -18.14 7.85 -10.58
CA GLU A 223 -18.42 8.54 -9.33
C GLU A 223 -17.21 9.33 -8.83
N VAL A 224 -17.48 10.33 -7.99
CA VAL A 224 -16.47 10.91 -7.10
C VAL A 224 -16.71 10.34 -5.72
N TRP A 225 -15.75 9.56 -5.24
CA TRP A 225 -15.76 9.13 -3.84
C TRP A 225 -15.04 10.18 -3.00
N THR A 226 -15.78 10.77 -2.06
CA THR A 226 -15.27 11.87 -1.23
C THR A 226 -14.07 11.43 -0.38
N GLY A 227 -14.16 10.25 0.25
CA GLY A 227 -13.06 9.67 1.02
C GLY A 227 -11.80 9.41 0.18
N VAL A 228 -11.97 8.88 -1.04
CA VAL A 228 -10.87 8.65 -1.99
C VAL A 228 -10.24 9.97 -2.43
N THR A 229 -11.05 11.00 -2.68
CA THR A 229 -10.55 12.33 -3.04
C THR A 229 -9.70 12.93 -1.92
N TYR A 230 -10.10 12.79 -0.65
CA TYR A 230 -9.30 13.25 0.49
C TYR A 230 -8.02 12.41 0.69
N ALA A 231 -8.08 11.10 0.51
CA ALA A 231 -6.90 10.23 0.56
C ALA A 231 -5.90 10.58 -0.55
N LEU A 232 -6.38 10.82 -1.77
CA LEU A 232 -5.56 11.29 -2.89
C LEU A 232 -4.88 12.62 -2.56
N ALA A 233 -5.62 13.60 -2.03
CA ALA A 233 -5.06 14.89 -1.62
C ALA A 233 -3.98 14.72 -0.54
N ALA A 234 -4.21 13.87 0.46
CA ALA A 234 -3.21 13.55 1.48
C ALA A 234 -1.95 12.93 0.87
N THR A 235 -2.11 12.01 -0.09
CA THR A 235 -0.99 11.38 -0.82
C THR A 235 -0.18 12.41 -1.60
N MET A 236 -0.83 13.33 -2.30
CA MET A 236 -0.17 14.43 -3.00
C MET A 236 0.63 15.30 -2.04
N LEU A 237 0.08 15.64 -0.87
CA LEU A 237 0.79 16.42 0.14
C LEU A 237 2.01 15.68 0.70
N GLN A 238 1.90 14.36 0.93
CA GLN A 238 3.00 13.52 1.41
C GLN A 238 4.15 13.43 0.39
N GLU A 239 3.85 13.27 -0.90
CA GLU A 239 4.87 13.15 -1.95
C GLU A 239 5.46 14.50 -2.39
N CYS A 240 4.68 15.59 -2.38
CA CYS A 240 5.17 16.93 -2.71
C CYS A 240 6.19 17.47 -1.68
N LYS A 241 6.15 16.99 -0.44
CA LYS A 241 7.10 17.42 0.60
C LYS A 241 8.45 16.71 0.57
N SER A 242 8.69 15.78 -0.36
CA SER A 242 9.97 15.09 -0.66
C SER A 242 10.87 14.84 0.55
N ALA A 243 10.96 13.57 0.96
CA ALA A 243 11.78 13.02 2.05
C ALA A 243 13.18 13.64 2.25
N ALA A 244 13.81 14.21 1.21
CA ALA A 244 15.04 14.99 1.31
C ALA A 244 14.98 16.17 2.31
N LYS A 245 13.84 16.88 2.43
CA LYS A 245 13.69 17.94 3.46
C LYS A 245 13.40 17.40 4.86
N ALA A 246 12.89 16.17 4.98
CA ALA A 246 12.60 15.55 6.26
C ALA A 246 13.85 14.88 6.87
N ALA A 247 14.67 14.21 6.06
CA ALA A 247 15.96 13.66 6.49
C ALA A 247 16.95 14.76 6.90
N ALA A 248 17.05 15.84 6.12
CA ALA A 248 17.87 17.01 6.45
C ALA A 248 17.36 17.80 7.68
N ALA A 249 16.09 17.67 8.07
CA ALA A 249 15.52 18.35 9.24
C ALA A 249 15.65 17.56 10.56
N ILE A 250 16.08 16.30 10.52
CA ILE A 250 16.24 15.43 11.71
C ILE A 250 17.67 14.93 11.92
N GLY A 251 18.66 15.45 11.17
CA GLY A 251 20.08 15.28 11.49
C GLY A 251 20.63 13.86 11.32
N LEU A 252 20.15 13.09 10.35
CA LEU A 252 20.69 11.76 10.02
C LEU A 252 21.40 11.78 8.65
N GLU A 253 22.42 12.62 8.52
CA GLU A 253 23.50 12.36 7.57
C GLU A 253 24.62 11.70 8.38
N GLU A 254 24.99 10.46 8.02
CA GLU A 254 26.26 9.89 8.47
C GLU A 254 27.37 10.76 7.85
N GLU A 255 28.09 11.49 8.68
CA GLU A 255 29.31 12.16 8.28
C GLU A 255 30.31 11.08 7.85
N GLU A 256 30.60 10.99 6.55
CA GLU A 256 31.84 10.37 6.09
C GLU A 256 33.00 11.21 6.64
N GLU A 257 33.60 10.72 7.73
CA GLU A 257 34.91 11.15 8.19
C GLU A 257 35.90 11.04 7.03
N LYS A 258 36.36 12.20 6.55
CA LYS A 258 37.55 12.29 5.72
C LYS A 258 38.71 12.70 6.62
N GLU A 259 39.63 11.75 6.81
CA GLU A 259 41.02 11.96 7.29
C GLU A 259 41.72 13.13 6.56
#